data_AF-A0A918FKJ3-F1
#
_entry.id   AF-A0A918FKJ3-F1
#
_cell.length_a   1.000
_cell.length_b   1.000
_cell.length_c   1.000
_cell.angle_alpha   90.00
_cell.angle_beta   90.00
_cell.angle_gamma   90.00
#
_symmetry.space_group_name_H-M   'P 1'
#
loop_
_entity.id
_entity.type
_entity.pdbx_description
1 polymer ?
#
loop_
_entity_poly.entity_id
_entity_poly.type
_entity_poly.pdbx_seq_one_letter_code
_entity_poly.pdbx_strand_id
1 'polypeptide(L)'
;MSVRESLVDRWSETVWWDYVIALLLVSGHVAAVRISGRGDWLSWIESEQRVALYGTAAGVVSAIGGLSSIAISIYLSSNGERIRAARRHYQNELRRNWKALLVATAVICAGCLAAQGLDNKTDAHSARYLFEAVMSFALIRFLRMLWLLDNMMKINDRDQSDPPPQPTPRFDPGWRQRRRNRTA
;
A
#
# COMPACT_ATOMS: atom_id res chain seq x y z
N MET A 1 -10.01 6.35 23.33
CA MET A 1 -9.14 5.93 22.22
C MET A 1 -9.29 4.43 22.06
N SER A 2 -9.85 4.00 20.94
CA SER A 2 -10.14 2.59 20.67
C SER A 2 -8.84 1.85 20.34
N VAL A 3 -8.71 0.58 20.74
CA VAL A 3 -7.59 -0.31 20.40
C VAL A 3 -7.32 -0.35 18.88
N ARG A 4 -8.37 -0.08 18.08
CA ARG A 4 -8.32 0.04 16.62
C ARG A 4 -7.57 1.28 16.15
N GLU A 5 -7.65 2.41 16.87
CA GLU A 5 -6.93 3.64 16.56
C GLU A 5 -5.44 3.48 16.85
N SER A 6 -5.06 2.83 17.96
CA SER A 6 -3.65 2.61 18.30
C SER A 6 -2.95 1.59 17.39
N LEU A 7 -3.70 0.60 16.87
CA LEU A 7 -3.18 -0.35 15.89
C LEU A 7 -2.95 0.31 14.53
N VAL A 8 -3.87 1.18 14.09
CA VAL A 8 -3.74 1.92 12.82
C VAL A 8 -2.59 2.92 12.88
N ASP A 9 -2.40 3.64 14.01
CA ASP A 9 -1.27 4.54 14.20
C ASP A 9 0.08 3.79 14.23
N ARG A 10 0.19 2.68 14.98
CA ARG A 10 1.43 1.88 15.01
C ARG A 10 1.79 1.25 13.66
N TRP A 11 0.79 0.84 12.89
CA TRP A 11 0.98 0.20 11.59
C TRP A 11 1.25 1.23 10.46
N SER A 12 0.82 2.48 10.69
CA SER A 12 1.19 3.66 9.90
C SER A 12 2.65 4.10 10.17
N GLU A 13 3.07 4.17 11.44
CA GLU A 13 4.38 4.68 11.85
C GLU A 13 5.56 3.77 11.50
N THR A 14 5.34 2.47 11.29
CA THR A 14 6.47 1.53 11.16
C THR A 14 6.48 0.78 9.83
N VAL A 15 6.69 1.51 8.74
CA VAL A 15 6.88 0.99 7.37
C VAL A 15 7.95 -0.11 7.28
N TRP A 16 8.93 -0.09 8.19
CA TRP A 16 9.96 -1.12 8.33
C TRP A 16 9.39 -2.51 8.70
N TRP A 17 8.33 -2.57 9.52
CA TRP A 17 7.75 -3.83 9.93
C TRP A 17 7.13 -4.59 8.76
N ASP A 18 6.67 -3.92 7.70
CA ASP A 18 6.24 -4.63 6.48
C ASP A 18 7.39 -5.29 5.78
N TYR A 19 8.57 -4.67 5.76
CA TYR A 19 9.75 -5.29 5.19
C TYR A 19 10.15 -6.51 6.02
N VAL A 20 10.10 -6.43 7.35
CA VAL A 20 10.43 -7.56 8.24
C VAL A 20 9.38 -8.67 8.17
N ILE A 21 8.09 -8.34 8.20
CA ILE A 21 6.99 -9.31 8.11
C ILE A 21 6.94 -9.94 6.74
N ALA A 22 7.11 -9.16 5.67
CA ALA A 22 7.13 -9.70 4.32
C ALA A 22 8.40 -10.52 4.09
N LEU A 23 9.57 -10.08 4.60
CA LEU A 23 10.79 -10.89 4.57
C LEU A 23 10.58 -12.20 5.36
N LEU A 24 10.01 -12.16 6.56
CA LEU A 24 9.75 -13.34 7.40
C LEU A 24 8.69 -14.27 6.83
N LEU A 25 7.61 -13.76 6.24
CA LEU A 25 6.59 -14.57 5.59
C LEU A 25 7.13 -15.20 4.31
N VAL A 26 7.87 -14.44 3.50
CA VAL A 26 8.48 -14.96 2.27
C VAL A 26 9.58 -15.96 2.58
N SER A 27 10.50 -15.64 3.50
CA SER A 27 11.55 -16.57 3.92
C SER A 27 10.99 -17.79 4.67
N GLY A 28 9.95 -17.61 5.49
CA GLY A 28 9.25 -18.69 6.18
C GLY A 28 8.50 -19.61 5.21
N HIS A 29 7.83 -19.05 4.21
CA HIS A 29 7.17 -19.84 3.16
C HIS A 29 8.18 -20.58 2.29
N VAL A 30 9.24 -19.91 1.84
CA VAL A 30 10.34 -20.54 1.08
C VAL A 30 11.02 -21.63 1.90
N ALA A 31 11.27 -21.41 3.18
CA ALA A 31 11.82 -22.43 4.07
C ALA A 31 10.85 -23.60 4.26
N ALA A 32 9.56 -23.33 4.47
CA ALA A 32 8.53 -24.36 4.62
C ALA A 32 8.40 -25.23 3.35
N VAL A 33 8.45 -24.62 2.16
CA VAL A 33 8.44 -25.33 0.88
C VAL A 33 9.73 -26.13 0.68
N ARG A 34 10.89 -25.55 1.03
CA ARG A 34 12.20 -26.23 0.96
C ARG A 34 12.31 -27.44 1.91
N ILE A 35 11.68 -27.37 3.08
CA ILE A 35 11.67 -28.46 4.08
C ILE A 35 10.62 -29.52 3.72
N SER A 36 9.45 -29.11 3.22
CA SER A 36 8.33 -30.03 3.00
C SER A 36 8.42 -30.79 1.68
N GLY A 37 9.20 -30.30 0.70
CA GLY A 37 9.35 -30.93 -0.63
C GLY A 37 8.05 -31.05 -1.44
N ARG A 38 6.97 -30.43 -0.96
CA ARG A 38 5.62 -30.40 -1.54
C ARG A 38 5.19 -28.94 -1.64
N GLY A 39 4.81 -28.50 -2.84
CA GLY A 39 4.39 -27.12 -3.09
C GLY A 39 4.89 -26.50 -4.39
N ASP A 40 5.79 -27.15 -5.15
CA ASP A 40 6.24 -26.65 -6.47
C ASP A 40 5.07 -26.72 -7.46
N TRP A 41 4.30 -25.64 -7.50
CA TRP A 41 3.12 -25.51 -8.37
C TRP A 41 3.53 -25.23 -9.82
N LEU A 42 4.81 -24.95 -10.08
CA LEU A 42 5.36 -24.83 -11.42
C LEU A 42 6.06 -26.11 -11.92
N SER A 43 6.13 -27.16 -11.09
CA SER A 43 6.77 -28.43 -11.47
C SER A 43 6.14 -29.12 -12.66
N TRP A 44 4.82 -29.00 -12.79
CA TRP A 44 4.02 -29.54 -13.89
C TRP A 44 4.03 -28.70 -15.18
N ILE A 45 4.60 -27.48 -15.18
CA ILE A 45 4.59 -26.57 -16.34
C ILE A 45 5.91 -26.68 -17.12
N GLU A 46 5.79 -26.82 -18.44
CA GLU A 46 6.92 -26.87 -19.37
C GLU A 46 7.74 -25.57 -19.35
N SER A 47 9.04 -25.68 -19.63
CA SER A 47 10.01 -24.58 -19.46
C SER A 47 9.65 -23.31 -20.23
N GLU A 48 9.17 -23.46 -21.47
CA GLU A 48 8.78 -22.34 -22.32
C GLU A 48 7.56 -21.59 -21.76
N GLN A 49 6.57 -22.32 -21.27
CA GLN A 49 5.40 -21.74 -20.60
C GLN A 49 5.76 -21.04 -19.28
N ARG A 50 6.72 -21.56 -18.52
CA ARG A 50 7.20 -20.89 -17.29
C ARG A 50 7.86 -19.55 -17.59
N VAL A 51 8.73 -19.51 -18.60
CA VAL A 51 9.41 -18.28 -19.04
C VAL A 51 8.39 -17.23 -19.48
N ALA A 52 7.36 -17.63 -20.24
CA ALA A 52 6.27 -16.74 -20.62
C ALA A 52 5.50 -16.23 -19.39
N LEU A 53 5.17 -17.12 -18.44
CA LEU A 53 4.46 -16.78 -17.21
C LEU A 53 5.20 -15.73 -16.37
N TYR A 54 6.53 -15.86 -16.22
CA TYR A 54 7.34 -14.87 -15.48
C TYR A 54 7.27 -13.49 -16.12
N GLY A 55 7.34 -13.42 -17.45
CA GLY A 55 7.19 -12.18 -18.20
C GLY A 55 5.80 -11.56 -18.04
N THR A 56 4.74 -12.37 -18.16
CA THR A 56 3.36 -11.91 -17.96
C THR A 56 3.14 -11.40 -16.54
N ALA A 57 3.65 -12.10 -15.53
CA ALA A 57 3.55 -11.67 -14.14
C ALA A 57 4.26 -10.34 -13.88
N ALA A 58 5.47 -10.14 -14.45
CA ALA A 58 6.15 -8.84 -14.39
C ALA A 58 5.32 -7.73 -15.03
N GLY A 59 4.66 -8.01 -16.16
CA GLY A 59 3.74 -7.09 -16.84
C GLY A 59 2.55 -6.69 -15.97
N VAL A 60 1.88 -7.67 -15.34
CA VAL A 60 0.74 -7.42 -14.42
C VAL A 60 1.18 -6.58 -13.23
N VAL A 61 2.31 -6.92 -12.60
CA VAL A 61 2.85 -6.17 -11.46
C VAL A 61 3.16 -4.73 -11.85
N SER A 62 3.77 -4.53 -13.03
CA SER A 62 4.07 -3.20 -13.57
C SER A 62 2.78 -2.39 -13.81
N ALA A 63 1.76 -2.99 -14.40
CA ALA A 63 0.47 -2.34 -14.64
C ALA A 63 -0.21 -1.89 -13.35
N ILE A 64 -0.23 -2.74 -12.32
CA ILE A 64 -0.78 -2.38 -11.01
C ILE A 64 0.07 -1.26 -10.37
N GLY A 65 1.40 -1.34 -10.46
CA GLY A 65 2.29 -0.27 -10.01
C GLY A 65 1.99 1.08 -10.68
N GLY A 66 1.71 1.07 -11.98
CA GLY A 66 1.30 2.26 -12.75
C GLY A 66 -0.02 2.85 -12.25
N LEU A 67 -1.06 2.01 -12.08
CA LEU A 67 -2.35 2.43 -11.52
C LEU A 67 -2.20 3.05 -10.12
N SER A 68 -1.29 2.50 -9.32
CA SER A 68 -0.98 3.01 -8.00
C SER A 68 -0.41 4.43 -8.07
N SER A 69 0.48 4.70 -9.03
CA SER A 69 1.02 6.05 -9.25
C SER A 69 -0.07 7.06 -9.63
N ILE A 70 -1.08 6.64 -10.39
CA ILE A 70 -2.24 7.48 -10.74
C ILE A 70 -3.04 7.80 -9.48
N ALA A 71 -3.34 6.80 -8.66
CA ALA A 71 -4.05 7.00 -7.39
C ALA A 71 -3.31 7.97 -6.44
N ILE A 72 -1.98 7.90 -6.38
CA ILE A 72 -1.14 8.85 -5.63
C ILE A 72 -1.29 10.27 -6.17
N SER A 73 -1.32 10.41 -7.49
CA SER A 73 -1.41 11.71 -8.16
C SER A 73 -2.77 12.36 -7.89
N ILE A 74 -3.85 11.57 -7.91
CA ILE A 74 -5.20 12.01 -7.53
C ILE A 74 -5.23 12.43 -6.06
N TYR A 75 -4.59 11.65 -5.18
CA TYR A 75 -4.46 12.05 -3.77
C TYR A 75 -3.71 13.38 -3.62
N LEU A 76 -2.59 13.56 -4.32
CA LEU A 76 -1.80 14.79 -4.27
C LEU A 76 -2.58 16.02 -4.75
N SER A 77 -3.47 15.86 -5.74
CA SER A 77 -4.30 16.95 -6.28
C SER A 77 -5.54 17.27 -5.45
N SER A 78 -5.98 16.37 -4.57
CA SER A 78 -7.11 16.62 -3.66
C SER A 78 -6.80 17.70 -2.60
N ASN A 79 -7.72 18.66 -2.43
CA ASN A 79 -7.53 19.88 -1.61
C ASN A 79 -8.53 20.03 -0.45
N GLY A 80 -9.18 18.94 -0.04
CA GLY A 80 -10.12 18.97 1.09
C GLY A 80 -9.46 19.39 2.42
N GLU A 81 -10.25 19.93 3.35
CA GLU A 81 -9.72 20.49 4.61
C GLU A 81 -9.16 19.40 5.54
N ARG A 82 -9.82 18.22 5.59
CA ARG A 82 -9.34 17.05 6.33
C ARG A 82 -8.12 16.41 5.68
N ILE A 83 -8.09 16.35 4.35
CA ILE A 83 -6.92 15.87 3.60
C ILE A 83 -5.71 16.80 3.80
N ARG A 84 -5.92 18.12 3.85
CA ARG A 84 -4.86 19.10 4.16
C ARG A 84 -4.34 18.97 5.59
N ALA A 85 -5.20 18.66 6.56
CA ALA A 85 -4.79 18.38 7.94
C ALA A 85 -3.99 17.08 8.04
N ALA A 86 -4.46 16.00 7.39
CA ALA A 86 -3.75 14.72 7.33
C ALA A 86 -2.39 14.84 6.64
N ARG A 87 -2.30 15.60 5.54
CA ARG A 87 -1.04 15.88 4.84
C ARG A 87 -0.05 16.63 5.73
N ARG A 88 -0.50 17.61 6.51
CA ARG A 88 0.37 18.38 7.41
C ARG A 88 0.98 17.50 8.52
N HIS A 89 0.20 16.58 9.09
CA HIS A 89 0.69 15.70 10.15
C HIS A 89 1.49 14.49 9.66
N TYR A 90 1.13 13.89 8.50
CA TYR A 90 1.68 12.60 8.06
C TYR A 90 2.44 12.66 6.72
N GLN A 91 2.78 13.84 6.17
CA GLN A 91 3.44 13.97 4.85
C GLN A 91 4.69 13.11 4.66
N ASN A 92 5.54 13.01 5.68
CA ASN A 92 6.81 12.30 5.58
C ASN A 92 6.60 10.78 5.57
N GLU A 93 5.76 10.27 6.48
CA GLU A 93 5.42 8.84 6.53
C GLU A 93 4.68 8.39 5.28
N LEU A 94 3.78 9.24 4.78
CA LEU A 94 3.03 8.94 3.58
C LEU A 94 3.95 8.90 2.35
N ARG A 95 4.84 9.90 2.18
CA ARG A 95 5.85 9.91 1.11
C ARG A 95 6.76 8.69 1.20
N ARG A 96 7.17 8.29 2.40
CA ARG A 96 8.01 7.11 2.63
C ARG A 96 7.30 5.82 2.24
N ASN A 97 6.03 5.66 2.62
CA ASN A 97 5.20 4.52 2.23
C ASN A 97 5.02 4.42 0.70
N TRP A 98 4.79 5.54 0.03
CA TRP A 98 4.66 5.59 -1.42
C TRP A 98 5.95 5.27 -2.16
N LYS A 99 7.08 5.83 -1.71
CA LYS A 99 8.40 5.49 -2.27
C LYS A 99 8.71 4.01 -2.05
N ALA A 100 8.41 3.50 -0.85
CA ALA A 100 8.56 2.08 -0.50
C ALA A 100 7.71 1.17 -1.38
N LEU A 101 6.51 1.59 -1.78
CA LEU A 101 5.65 0.85 -2.70
C LEU A 101 6.27 0.77 -4.10
N LEU A 102 6.70 1.91 -4.65
CA LEU A 102 7.30 1.96 -5.98
C LEU A 102 8.60 1.16 -6.07
N VAL A 103 9.47 1.27 -5.06
CA VAL A 103 10.71 0.49 -4.98
C VAL A 103 10.40 -1.00 -4.88
N ALA A 104 9.40 -1.40 -4.10
CA ALA A 104 9.00 -2.80 -4.00
C ALA A 104 8.51 -3.35 -5.35
N THR A 105 7.67 -2.61 -6.08
CA THR A 105 7.22 -3.01 -7.42
C THR A 105 8.41 -3.20 -8.38
N ALA A 106 9.38 -2.29 -8.35
CA ALA A 106 10.59 -2.42 -9.17
C ALA A 106 11.41 -3.67 -8.81
N VAL A 107 11.56 -3.96 -7.51
CA VAL A 107 12.25 -5.18 -7.02
C VAL A 107 11.50 -6.44 -7.44
N ILE A 108 10.17 -6.44 -7.39
CA ILE A 108 9.35 -7.58 -7.83
C ILE A 108 9.55 -7.82 -9.34
N CYS A 109 9.44 -6.78 -10.16
CA CYS A 109 9.67 -6.91 -11.60
C CYS A 109 11.09 -7.42 -11.91
N ALA A 110 12.11 -6.88 -11.23
CA ALA A 110 13.48 -7.36 -11.35
C ALA A 110 13.63 -8.82 -10.93
N GLY A 111 12.93 -9.26 -9.87
CA GLY A 111 12.89 -10.64 -9.41
C GLY A 111 12.25 -11.59 -10.43
N CYS A 112 11.15 -11.19 -11.08
CA CYS A 112 10.53 -11.96 -12.16
C CYS A 112 11.47 -12.10 -13.37
N LEU A 113 12.15 -11.02 -13.77
CA LEU A 113 13.14 -11.05 -14.85
C LEU A 113 14.37 -11.89 -14.50
N ALA A 114 14.81 -11.86 -13.24
CA ALA A 114 15.88 -12.71 -12.74
C ALA A 114 15.49 -14.20 -12.78
N ALA A 115 14.27 -14.54 -12.37
CA ALA A 115 13.73 -15.89 -12.49
C ALA A 115 13.68 -16.34 -13.97
N GLN A 116 13.24 -15.46 -14.87
CA GLN A 116 13.23 -15.71 -16.31
C GLN A 116 14.62 -15.96 -16.89
N GLY A 117 15.62 -15.16 -16.50
CA GLY A 117 17.00 -15.35 -16.94
C GLY A 117 17.64 -16.62 -16.39
N LEU A 118 17.30 -17.00 -15.15
CA LEU A 118 17.84 -18.18 -14.48
C LEU A 118 17.27 -19.49 -15.06
N ASP A 119 15.97 -19.50 -15.36
CA ASP A 119 15.27 -20.63 -15.96
C ASP A 119 15.77 -20.91 -17.40
N ASN A 120 16.20 -19.87 -18.12
CA ASN A 120 16.66 -19.99 -19.50
C ASN A 120 18.10 -20.55 -19.64
N LYS A 121 18.94 -20.47 -18.60
CA LYS A 121 20.38 -20.77 -18.72
C LYS A 121 20.87 -22.00 -17.96
N THR A 122 20.43 -22.23 -16.71
CA THR A 122 21.23 -23.10 -15.84
C THR A 122 20.48 -23.82 -14.71
N ASP A 123 19.39 -23.28 -14.18
CA ASP A 123 18.77 -23.87 -12.97
C ASP A 123 17.26 -23.59 -12.86
N ALA A 124 16.47 -24.43 -13.54
CA ALA A 124 15.00 -24.33 -13.56
C ALA A 124 14.38 -24.48 -12.17
N HIS A 125 14.98 -25.27 -11.29
CA HIS A 125 14.43 -25.51 -9.95
C HIS A 125 14.53 -24.26 -9.07
N SER A 126 15.70 -23.62 -9.05
CA SER A 126 15.93 -22.38 -8.30
C SER A 126 15.11 -21.21 -8.84
N ALA A 127 14.88 -21.15 -10.16
CA ALA A 127 14.07 -20.12 -10.80
C ALA A 127 12.61 -20.15 -10.35
N ARG A 128 12.01 -21.35 -10.21
CA ARG A 128 10.63 -21.52 -9.75
C ARG A 128 10.43 -20.99 -8.34
N TYR A 129 11.32 -21.34 -7.41
CA TYR A 129 11.22 -20.87 -6.03
C TYR A 129 11.47 -19.37 -5.90
N LEU A 130 12.38 -18.82 -6.69
CA LEU A 130 12.58 -17.37 -6.74
C LEU A 130 11.30 -16.67 -7.21
N PHE A 131 10.65 -17.19 -8.25
CA PHE A 131 9.40 -16.64 -8.75
C PHE A 131 8.27 -16.73 -7.71
N GLU A 132 8.07 -17.87 -7.07
CA GLU A 132 7.06 -18.06 -6.02
C GLU A 132 7.28 -17.11 -4.82
N ALA A 133 8.54 -16.92 -4.41
CA ALA A 133 8.91 -15.99 -3.35
C ALA A 133 8.56 -14.54 -3.73
N VAL A 134 8.91 -14.14 -4.95
CA VAL A 134 8.67 -12.80 -5.48
C VAL A 134 7.17 -12.53 -5.65
N MET A 135 6.38 -13.52 -6.07
CA MET A 135 4.93 -13.39 -6.17
C MET A 135 4.22 -13.34 -4.82
N SER A 136 4.67 -14.14 -3.85
CA SER A 136 4.15 -14.05 -2.48
C SER A 136 4.41 -12.68 -1.86
N PHE A 137 5.62 -12.13 -2.09
CA PHE A 137 5.96 -10.77 -1.68
C PHE A 137 5.07 -9.72 -2.36
N ALA A 138 4.82 -9.87 -3.66
CA ALA A 138 3.95 -8.98 -4.42
C ALA A 138 2.51 -8.98 -3.88
N LEU A 139 1.95 -10.14 -3.58
CA LEU A 139 0.59 -10.27 -3.05
C LEU A 139 0.41 -9.51 -1.74
N ILE A 140 1.32 -9.71 -0.78
CA ILE A 140 1.29 -9.01 0.52
C ILE A 140 1.36 -7.50 0.29
N ARG A 141 2.22 -7.06 -0.64
CA ARG A 141 2.40 -5.63 -0.92
C ARG A 141 1.17 -5.01 -1.57
N PHE A 142 0.50 -5.72 -2.47
CA PHE A 142 -0.76 -5.28 -3.07
C PHE A 142 -1.89 -5.19 -2.07
N LEU A 143 -2.01 -6.14 -1.14
CA LEU A 143 -3.00 -6.06 -0.07
C LEU A 143 -2.78 -4.82 0.81
N ARG A 144 -1.53 -4.52 1.19
CA ARG A 144 -1.21 -3.29 1.93
C ARG A 144 -1.58 -2.04 1.13
N MET A 145 -1.32 -2.04 -0.16
CA MET A 145 -1.64 -0.92 -1.04
C MET A 145 -3.15 -0.66 -1.16
N LEU A 146 -3.94 -1.72 -1.36
CA LEU A 146 -5.40 -1.64 -1.40
C LEU A 146 -5.96 -1.10 -0.09
N TRP A 147 -5.42 -1.56 1.04
CA TRP A 147 -5.81 -1.07 2.35
C TRP A 147 -5.50 0.43 2.54
N LEU A 148 -4.33 0.86 2.10
CA LEU A 148 -3.92 2.28 2.14
C LEU A 148 -4.85 3.13 1.29
N LEU A 149 -5.16 2.68 0.07
CA LEU A 149 -6.05 3.37 -0.85
C LEU A 149 -7.49 3.46 -0.32
N ASP A 150 -8.03 2.36 0.22
CA ASP A 150 -9.37 2.31 0.81
C ASP A 150 -9.51 3.29 2.00
N ASN A 151 -8.50 3.34 2.88
CA ASN A 151 -8.50 4.32 3.97
C ASN A 151 -8.46 5.77 3.47
N MET A 152 -7.71 6.04 2.39
CA MET A 152 -7.68 7.38 1.80
C MET A 152 -9.01 7.76 1.17
N MET A 153 -9.65 6.85 0.44
CA MET A 153 -10.98 7.09 -0.15
C MET A 153 -12.00 7.36 0.95
N LYS A 154 -12.01 6.59 2.04
CA LYS A 154 -12.88 6.85 3.20
C LYS A 154 -12.69 8.23 3.82
N ILE A 155 -11.46 8.76 3.84
CA ILE A 155 -11.19 10.13 4.32
C ILE A 155 -11.72 11.15 3.33
N ASN A 156 -11.51 10.94 2.03
CA ASN A 156 -11.99 11.82 0.98
C ASN A 156 -13.53 11.88 0.93
N ASP A 157 -14.20 10.73 1.01
CA ASP A 157 -15.66 10.65 1.04
C ASP A 157 -16.25 11.38 2.25
N ARG A 158 -15.57 11.30 3.41
CA ARG A 158 -15.92 12.05 4.62
C ARG A 158 -15.66 13.56 4.52
N ASP A 159 -14.84 14.00 3.58
CA ASP A 159 -14.58 15.43 3.31
C ASP A 159 -15.59 15.96 2.28
N GLN A 160 -16.13 15.09 1.43
CA GLN A 160 -17.15 15.43 0.42
C GLN A 160 -18.59 15.29 0.94
N SER A 161 -18.85 14.39 1.89
CA SER A 161 -20.13 14.33 2.61
C SER A 161 -20.25 15.56 3.51
N ASP A 162 -21.30 16.35 3.34
CA ASP A 162 -21.57 17.63 4.02
C ASP A 162 -21.08 17.68 5.49
N PRO A 163 -20.55 18.84 5.95
CA PRO A 163 -20.16 18.98 7.35
C PRO A 163 -21.34 18.60 8.26
N PRO A 164 -21.08 17.91 9.40
CA PRO A 164 -22.15 17.61 10.34
C PRO A 164 -22.89 18.91 10.65
N PRO A 165 -24.24 18.92 10.66
CA PRO A 165 -25.03 20.13 10.78
C PRO A 165 -24.47 20.96 11.94
N GLN A 166 -23.80 22.07 11.63
CA GLN A 166 -23.39 22.98 12.68
C GLN A 166 -24.70 23.47 13.30
N PRO A 167 -24.88 23.33 14.62
CA PRO A 167 -26.06 23.87 15.27
C PRO A 167 -26.14 25.34 14.89
N THR A 168 -27.25 25.73 14.28
CA THR A 168 -27.49 27.10 13.85
C THR A 168 -27.15 28.02 15.01
N PRO A 169 -26.29 29.04 14.84
CA PRO A 169 -25.93 29.92 15.93
C PRO A 169 -27.21 30.41 16.61
N ARG A 170 -27.40 30.06 17.89
CA ARG A 170 -28.54 30.58 18.65
C ARG A 170 -28.39 32.09 18.68
N PHE A 171 -29.42 32.81 18.21
CA PHE A 171 -29.46 34.25 18.28
C PHE A 171 -29.26 34.68 19.75
N ASP A 172 -28.10 35.23 20.10
CA ASP A 172 -27.80 35.75 21.43
C ASP A 172 -28.36 37.18 21.53
N PRO A 173 -29.53 37.42 22.15
CA PRO A 173 -30.09 38.78 22.25
C PRO A 173 -29.16 39.77 22.98
N GLY A 174 -28.18 39.29 23.74
CA GLY A 174 -27.16 40.08 24.41
C GLY A 174 -26.06 40.64 23.48
N TRP A 175 -26.04 40.26 22.19
CA TRP A 175 -25.01 40.72 21.25
C TRP A 175 -24.99 42.24 21.11
N ARG A 176 -26.15 42.90 21.19
CA ARG A 176 -26.27 44.37 21.16
C ARG A 176 -25.71 45.03 22.42
N GLN A 177 -25.93 44.44 23.60
CA GLN A 177 -25.42 44.97 24.87
C GLN A 177 -23.89 44.90 24.95
N ARG A 178 -23.29 43.78 24.50
CA ARG A 178 -21.82 43.67 24.46
C ARG A 178 -21.15 44.67 23.52
N ARG A 179 -21.79 45.00 22.40
CA ARG A 179 -21.27 46.03 21.47
C ARG A 179 -21.28 47.42 22.09
N ARG A 180 -22.34 47.74 22.83
CA ARG A 180 -22.51 49.05 23.49
C ARG A 180 -21.49 49.28 24.61
N ASN A 181 -21.15 48.23 25.37
CA ASN A 181 -20.15 48.29 26.44
C ASN A 181 -18.71 48.32 25.92
N ARG A 182 -18.47 48.08 24.63
CA ARG A 182 -17.13 48.15 24.00
C ARG A 182 -16.80 49.53 23.45
N THR A 183 -17.79 50.41 23.36
CA THR A 183 -17.68 51.78 22.81
C THR A 183 -17.80 52.86 23.89
N ALA A 184 -17.93 52.47 25.16
CA ALA A 184 -17.86 53.35 26.33
C ALA A 184 -16.52 53.13 27.03
#